data_AF-A0AB39WY05-F1
#
_entry.id   AF-A0AB39WY05-F1
#
_cell.length_a   1.000
_cell.length_b   1.000
_cell.length_c   1.000
_cell.angle_alpha   90.00
_cell.angle_beta   90.00
_cell.angle_gamma   90.00
#
_symmetry.space_group_name_H-M   'P 1'
#
loop_
_entity.id
_entity.type
_entity.pdbx_description
1 polymer ?
#
loop_
_entity_poly.entity_id
_entity_poly.type
_entity_poly.pdbx_seq_one_letter_code
_entity_poly.pdbx_strand_id
1 'polypeptide(L)'
;MFISRSGTSLDAVYGIDSQGKPDAVAQSSPHGVALTDVQRQMITNSKFFEAGASMALLNQPGRIGEVFDQHAAQLATVLRQGLSEQSVAGGLAVHYKGREQPLRDVLQATIEPLAAQSDQIGRQMKPGQALQPWLINTLQTPLAGCTEGFDKQNHVDLLTKIRASSAFGSTMCQLMAPVEDESQPGLYAQHKQANTAACVALLREAGLDAQADQFADRFKEFSSKTRTPAFDNPLSRARSERMPMVEVGGELRPVKGVYEDAAKLKMGFGLVVQNTVDPHSTEQAALRKALGDRNQNLNAIPRQGAPIADLTRPFTMSEAEMENVPPAYSQQGLTGMLEHFSMLHGVGINRWQPFGTFAMESNLKGLPSAGAQSGSTCDVLLALNTLNPDRIYGNEHMVLAAGLGIAAFMNFGGYHTFAETFPIAEAVAANRPYVPTNLAATNQMDLYQRIETAAQTASPQGAKQLGQFRRSHAQVLEGLRHNQPDGQQALGAGVDFYATAQQIADWRK
;
A
#
# COMPACT_ATOMS: atom_id res chain seq x y z
N MET A 1 -21.18 16.54 10.42
CA MET A 1 -19.74 16.87 10.28
C MET A 1 -19.57 18.06 9.38
N PHE A 2 -18.56 18.89 9.63
CA PHE A 2 -18.15 20.02 8.81
C PHE A 2 -16.80 19.70 8.16
N ILE A 3 -16.66 19.93 6.85
CA ILE A 3 -15.44 19.63 6.08
C ILE A 3 -14.79 20.94 5.68
N SER A 4 -13.54 21.16 6.11
CA SER A 4 -12.71 22.30 5.72
C SER A 4 -11.80 21.92 4.57
N ARG A 5 -11.74 22.76 3.52
CA ARG A 5 -10.91 22.54 2.33
C ARG A 5 -10.33 23.85 1.79
N SER A 6 -9.15 23.72 1.19
CA SER A 6 -8.48 24.76 0.42
C SER A 6 -8.23 24.26 -0.99
N GLY A 7 -9.11 24.63 -1.93
CA GLY A 7 -9.13 24.07 -3.28
C GLY A 7 -9.50 22.59 -3.27
N THR A 8 -8.68 21.74 -3.89
CA THR A 8 -8.86 20.28 -3.93
C THR A 8 -8.32 19.55 -2.70
N SER A 9 -7.62 20.26 -1.81
CA SER A 9 -7.00 19.68 -0.61
C SER A 9 -7.96 19.68 0.58
N LEU A 10 -7.94 18.58 1.34
CA LEU A 10 -8.62 18.49 2.62
C LEU A 10 -7.76 19.13 3.71
N ASP A 11 -8.32 20.10 4.44
CA ASP A 11 -7.62 20.77 5.55
C ASP A 11 -7.96 20.14 6.89
N ALA A 12 -9.24 19.81 7.12
CA ALA A 12 -9.70 19.16 8.34
C ALA A 12 -11.16 18.70 8.24
N VAL A 13 -11.55 17.78 9.13
CA VAL A 13 -12.92 17.34 9.37
C VAL A 13 -13.26 17.62 10.83
N TYR A 14 -14.36 18.32 11.05
CA TYR A 14 -14.87 18.70 12.36
C TYR A 14 -16.21 18.02 12.64
N GLY A 15 -16.49 17.74 13.91
CA GLY A 15 -17.86 17.48 14.35
C GLY A 15 -18.70 18.75 14.27
N ILE A 16 -19.99 18.61 14.55
CA ILE A 16 -20.93 19.74 14.60
C ILE A 16 -21.54 19.76 16.00
N ASP A 17 -21.51 20.92 16.64
CA ASP A 17 -22.08 21.12 17.96
C ASP A 17 -23.62 21.18 17.94
N SER A 18 -24.22 21.24 19.14
CA SER A 18 -25.68 21.37 19.30
C SER A 18 -26.30 22.61 18.64
N GLN A 19 -25.49 23.59 18.24
CA GLN A 19 -25.91 24.83 17.57
C GLN A 19 -25.69 24.78 16.04
N GLY A 20 -25.22 23.65 15.50
CA GLY A 20 -24.94 23.53 14.07
C GLY A 20 -23.60 24.12 13.63
N LYS A 21 -22.71 24.47 14.56
CA LYS A 21 -21.38 25.05 14.26
C LYS A 21 -20.28 23.98 14.31
N PRO A 22 -19.15 24.16 13.60
CA PRO A 22 -18.02 23.25 13.72
C PRO A 22 -17.46 23.24 15.14
N ASP A 23 -17.12 22.05 15.64
CA ASP A 23 -16.44 21.91 16.93
C ASP A 23 -15.10 22.68 16.94
N ALA A 24 -14.65 23.12 18.12
CA ALA A 24 -13.39 23.84 18.26
C ALA A 24 -12.15 22.98 17.92
N VAL A 25 -12.26 21.66 18.04
CA VAL A 25 -11.19 20.69 17.78
C VAL A 25 -11.57 19.83 16.58
N ALA A 26 -10.67 19.72 15.61
CA ALA A 26 -10.86 18.83 14.47
C ALA A 26 -10.85 17.37 14.91
N GLN A 27 -11.82 16.58 14.44
CA GLN A 27 -11.81 15.12 14.61
C GLN A 27 -10.77 14.47 13.70
N SER A 28 -10.44 15.11 12.58
CA SER A 28 -9.39 14.65 11.67
C SER A 28 -8.72 15.84 10.99
N SER A 29 -7.39 15.86 10.97
CA SER A 29 -6.58 16.93 10.38
C SER A 29 -5.25 16.37 9.87
N PRO A 30 -4.37 17.18 9.25
CA PRO A 30 -3.01 16.78 8.93
C PRO A 30 -2.18 16.25 10.11
N HIS A 31 -2.65 16.40 11.35
CA HIS A 31 -2.04 15.79 12.54
C HIS A 31 -2.61 14.41 12.90
N GLY A 32 -3.56 13.90 12.12
CA GLY A 32 -4.19 12.60 12.29
C GLY A 32 -5.65 12.68 12.76
N VAL A 33 -6.20 11.52 13.10
CA VAL A 33 -7.52 11.38 13.73
C VAL A 33 -7.39 11.59 15.24
N ALA A 34 -8.27 12.38 15.83
CA ALA A 34 -8.37 12.54 17.28
C ALA A 34 -8.97 11.27 17.89
N LEU A 35 -8.22 10.61 18.78
CA LEU A 35 -8.57 9.31 19.36
C LEU A 35 -8.57 9.38 20.88
N THR A 36 -9.53 8.70 21.49
CA THR A 36 -9.50 8.37 22.94
C THR A 36 -8.42 7.33 23.22
N ASP A 37 -8.03 7.19 24.49
CA ASP A 37 -7.01 6.20 24.88
C ASP A 37 -7.47 4.76 24.60
N VAL A 38 -8.77 4.47 24.79
CA VAL A 38 -9.36 3.17 24.44
C VAL A 38 -9.24 2.90 22.94
N GLN A 39 -9.56 3.87 22.10
CA GLN A 39 -9.42 3.71 20.64
C GLN A 39 -7.97 3.49 20.23
N ARG A 40 -7.01 4.19 20.86
CA ARG A 40 -5.58 3.92 20.64
C ARG A 40 -5.21 2.48 21.00
N GLN A 41 -5.67 1.98 22.15
CA GLN A 41 -5.43 0.60 22.57
C GLN A 41 -6.07 -0.44 21.64
N MET A 42 -7.28 -0.18 21.14
CA MET A 42 -7.94 -1.04 20.14
C MET A 42 -7.17 -1.09 18.81
N ILE A 43 -6.69 0.06 18.34
CA ILE A 43 -5.83 0.14 17.15
C ILE A 43 -4.54 -0.64 17.37
N THR A 44 -3.88 -0.47 18.51
CA THR A 44 -2.66 -1.22 18.87
C THR A 44 -2.93 -2.73 18.90
N ASN A 45 -4.05 -3.16 19.48
CA ASN A 45 -4.47 -4.56 19.46
C ASN A 45 -4.64 -5.11 18.03
N SER A 46 -5.27 -4.32 17.14
CA SER A 46 -5.40 -4.65 15.73
C SER A 46 -4.05 -4.82 15.03
N LYS A 47 -3.05 -3.98 15.33
CA LYS A 47 -1.70 -4.13 14.76
C LYS A 47 -1.03 -5.45 15.15
N PHE A 48 -1.15 -5.89 16.40
CA PHE A 48 -0.62 -7.19 16.84
C PHE A 48 -1.30 -8.35 16.11
N PHE A 49 -2.62 -8.26 15.92
CA PHE A 49 -3.36 -9.24 15.11
C PHE A 49 -2.84 -9.29 13.67
N GLU A 50 -2.78 -8.15 12.98
CA GLU A 50 -2.35 -8.11 11.58
C GLU A 50 -0.90 -8.56 11.39
N ALA A 51 -0.01 -8.24 12.34
CA ALA A 51 1.36 -8.75 12.33
C ALA A 51 1.39 -10.28 12.43
N GLY A 52 0.68 -10.85 13.40
CA GLY A 52 0.56 -12.30 13.56
C GLY A 52 -0.08 -12.99 12.34
N ALA A 53 -1.15 -12.41 11.80
CA ALA A 53 -1.83 -12.90 10.60
C ALA A 53 -0.90 -12.87 9.37
N SER A 54 -0.17 -11.78 9.17
CA SER A 54 0.78 -11.64 8.07
C SER A 54 1.88 -12.69 8.14
N MET A 55 2.50 -12.88 9.30
CA MET A 55 3.55 -13.88 9.46
C MET A 55 3.02 -15.30 9.27
N ALA A 56 1.81 -15.60 9.76
CA ALA A 56 1.17 -16.89 9.54
C ALA A 56 0.96 -17.19 8.04
N LEU A 57 0.45 -16.20 7.30
CA LEU A 57 0.23 -16.33 5.85
C LEU A 57 1.54 -16.40 5.06
N LEU A 58 2.56 -15.63 5.44
CA LEU A 58 3.87 -15.64 4.79
C LEU A 58 4.67 -16.92 5.05
N ASN A 59 4.57 -17.47 6.27
CA ASN A 59 5.25 -18.71 6.64
C ASN A 59 4.62 -19.95 5.99
N GLN A 60 3.29 -19.93 5.81
CA GLN A 60 2.52 -21.05 5.27
C GLN A 60 1.65 -20.60 4.10
N PRO A 61 2.24 -20.16 2.97
CA PRO A 61 1.50 -19.45 1.94
C PRO A 61 0.46 -20.31 1.20
N GLY A 62 0.65 -21.62 1.08
CA GLY A 62 -0.27 -22.49 0.34
C GLY A 62 -0.55 -21.96 -1.06
N ARG A 63 -1.83 -21.81 -1.43
CA ARG A 63 -2.27 -21.26 -2.72
C ARG A 63 -1.84 -19.81 -2.94
N ILE A 64 -1.57 -19.04 -1.88
CA ILE A 64 -0.98 -17.70 -2.02
C ILE A 64 0.36 -17.82 -2.76
N GLY A 65 1.18 -18.79 -2.36
CA GLY A 65 2.47 -19.07 -2.97
C GLY A 65 2.32 -19.54 -4.42
N GLU A 66 1.40 -20.47 -4.68
CA GLU A 66 1.11 -20.97 -6.04
C GLU A 66 0.73 -19.85 -7.01
N VAL A 67 -0.16 -18.94 -6.58
CA VAL A 67 -0.59 -17.79 -7.41
C VAL A 67 0.60 -16.90 -7.73
N PHE A 68 1.43 -16.55 -6.75
CA PHE A 68 2.59 -15.69 -6.99
C PHE A 68 3.71 -16.40 -7.75
N ASP A 69 3.91 -17.70 -7.60
CA ASP A 69 4.86 -18.50 -8.38
C ASP A 69 4.49 -18.49 -9.87
N GLN A 70 3.21 -18.78 -10.17
CA GLN A 70 2.72 -18.81 -11.54
C GLN A 70 2.92 -17.46 -12.24
N HIS A 71 2.54 -16.36 -11.58
CA HIS A 71 2.61 -15.03 -12.19
C HIS A 71 4.03 -14.46 -12.19
N ALA A 72 4.86 -14.79 -11.19
CA ALA A 72 6.26 -14.42 -11.18
C ALA A 72 7.02 -15.08 -12.34
N ALA A 73 6.74 -16.36 -12.63
CA ALA A 73 7.34 -17.03 -13.78
C ALA A 73 6.98 -16.33 -15.11
N GLN A 74 5.74 -15.89 -15.28
CA GLN A 74 5.32 -15.11 -16.46
C GLN A 74 6.00 -13.74 -16.51
N LEU A 75 6.08 -13.04 -15.37
CA LEU A 75 6.80 -11.77 -15.27
C LEU A 75 8.28 -11.95 -15.63
N ALA A 76 8.91 -13.04 -15.20
CA ALA A 76 10.30 -13.34 -15.53
C ALA A 76 10.50 -13.50 -17.04
N THR A 77 9.57 -14.16 -17.74
CA THR A 77 9.59 -14.28 -19.20
C THR A 77 9.47 -12.91 -19.88
N VAL A 78 8.52 -12.09 -19.44
CA VAL A 78 8.33 -10.72 -19.95
C VAL A 78 9.58 -9.87 -19.74
N LEU A 79 10.15 -9.89 -18.53
CA LEU A 79 11.37 -9.13 -18.22
C LEU A 79 12.57 -9.64 -19.01
N ARG A 80 12.75 -10.96 -19.17
CA ARG A 80 13.83 -11.53 -19.97
C ARG A 80 13.77 -11.04 -21.41
N GLN A 81 12.58 -11.02 -22.03
CA GLN A 81 12.44 -10.50 -23.39
C GLN A 81 12.63 -8.99 -23.42
N GLY A 82 11.83 -8.23 -22.67
CA GLY A 82 11.84 -6.77 -22.74
C GLY A 82 13.16 -6.10 -22.34
N LEU A 83 13.99 -6.75 -21.52
CA LEU A 83 15.31 -6.25 -21.14
C LEU A 83 16.43 -6.65 -22.11
N SER A 84 16.17 -7.59 -23.02
CA SER A 84 17.17 -8.04 -24.00
C SER A 84 17.56 -6.91 -24.97
N GLU A 85 18.83 -6.87 -25.35
CA GLU A 85 19.30 -5.98 -26.42
C GLU A 85 18.68 -6.30 -27.78
N GLN A 86 18.30 -7.56 -27.97
CA GLN A 86 17.70 -8.08 -29.21
C GLN A 86 16.18 -7.85 -29.27
N SER A 87 15.58 -7.33 -28.20
CA SER A 87 14.13 -7.14 -28.14
C SER A 87 13.68 -6.02 -29.04
N VAL A 88 12.78 -6.34 -29.97
CA VAL A 88 12.15 -5.32 -30.82
C VAL A 88 11.19 -4.49 -29.98
N ALA A 89 10.36 -5.15 -29.16
CA ALA A 89 9.43 -4.47 -28.26
C ALA A 89 10.14 -3.62 -27.21
N GLY A 90 11.23 -4.11 -26.62
CA GLY A 90 12.06 -3.35 -25.68
C GLY A 90 12.68 -2.09 -26.28
N GLY A 91 12.96 -2.10 -27.60
CA GLY A 91 13.47 -0.94 -28.34
C GLY A 91 12.41 0.10 -28.73
N LEU A 92 11.12 -0.18 -28.57
CA LEU A 92 10.05 0.76 -28.93
C LEU A 92 10.07 1.98 -28.00
N ALA A 93 9.90 3.16 -28.58
CA ALA A 93 9.76 4.40 -27.84
C ALA A 93 8.41 4.42 -27.09
N VAL A 94 8.46 4.76 -25.81
CA VAL A 94 7.29 4.96 -24.95
C VAL A 94 7.39 6.27 -24.20
N HIS A 95 6.24 6.86 -23.88
CA HIS A 95 6.16 8.06 -23.08
C HIS A 95 5.91 7.70 -21.61
N TYR A 96 6.92 7.89 -20.77
CA TYR A 96 6.88 7.52 -19.35
C TYR A 96 7.40 8.65 -18.47
N LYS A 97 6.62 9.04 -17.46
CA LYS A 97 6.92 10.14 -16.53
C LYS A 97 7.31 11.46 -17.23
N GLY A 98 6.61 11.81 -18.31
CA GLY A 98 6.81 13.06 -19.05
C GLY A 98 8.00 13.05 -20.00
N ARG A 99 8.54 11.87 -20.35
CA ARG A 99 9.70 11.71 -21.24
C ARG A 99 9.50 10.55 -22.19
N GLU A 100 9.91 10.75 -23.44
CA GLU A 100 10.06 9.66 -24.41
C GLU A 100 11.37 8.91 -24.13
N GLN A 101 11.31 7.58 -24.03
CA GLN A 101 12.47 6.71 -23.84
C GLN A 101 12.14 5.27 -24.29
N PRO A 102 13.14 4.41 -24.56
CA PRO A 102 12.91 3.01 -24.88
C PRO A 102 12.16 2.26 -23.75
N LEU A 103 11.27 1.34 -24.12
CA LEU A 103 10.54 0.51 -23.14
C LEU A 103 11.48 -0.29 -22.24
N ARG A 104 12.61 -0.78 -22.77
CA ARG A 104 13.64 -1.46 -22.00
C ARG A 104 14.17 -0.61 -20.84
N ASP A 105 14.38 0.68 -21.06
CA ASP A 105 14.91 1.58 -20.03
C ASP A 105 13.86 1.81 -18.94
N VAL A 106 12.57 1.89 -19.32
CA VAL A 106 11.45 1.93 -18.37
C VAL A 106 11.38 0.65 -17.54
N LEU A 107 11.54 -0.52 -18.15
CA LEU A 107 11.56 -1.82 -17.46
C LEU A 107 12.76 -1.94 -16.52
N GLN A 108 13.95 -1.49 -16.93
CA GLN A 108 15.13 -1.48 -16.07
C GLN A 108 14.91 -0.60 -14.83
N ALA A 109 14.43 0.63 -15.04
CA ALA A 109 14.12 1.54 -13.94
C ALA A 109 13.03 1.00 -13.00
N THR A 110 12.18 0.10 -13.48
CA THR A 110 11.13 -0.55 -12.68
C THR A 110 11.69 -1.58 -11.69
N ILE A 111 12.76 -2.30 -12.07
CA ILE A 111 13.35 -3.36 -11.24
C ILE A 111 14.56 -2.89 -10.42
N GLU A 112 15.17 -1.76 -10.77
CA GLU A 112 16.28 -1.16 -10.02
C GLU A 112 16.04 -1.05 -8.50
N PRO A 113 14.81 -0.76 -8.01
CA PRO A 113 14.53 -0.76 -6.58
C PRO A 113 14.63 -2.13 -5.89
N LEU A 114 14.88 -3.23 -6.61
CA LEU A 114 15.17 -4.55 -6.02
C LEU A 114 16.68 -4.85 -5.91
N ALA A 115 17.54 -3.91 -6.32
CA ALA A 115 18.98 -4.04 -6.20
C ALA A 115 19.44 -4.14 -4.73
N ALA A 116 20.64 -4.71 -4.51
CA ALA A 116 21.20 -4.97 -3.19
C ALA A 116 21.26 -3.72 -2.28
N GLN A 117 21.49 -2.54 -2.86
CA GLN A 117 21.63 -1.26 -2.17
C GLN A 117 20.30 -0.53 -1.91
N SER A 118 19.19 -1.05 -2.41
CA SER A 118 17.89 -0.39 -2.25
C SER A 118 17.43 -0.42 -0.78
N ASP A 119 16.33 0.25 -0.47
CA ASP A 119 15.62 0.19 0.80
C ASP A 119 14.34 -0.69 0.74
N GLN A 120 14.00 -1.27 -0.40
CA GLN A 120 12.70 -1.95 -0.63
C GLN A 120 12.61 -3.41 -0.19
N ILE A 121 11.51 -3.82 0.42
CA ILE A 121 11.27 -5.19 0.89
C ILE A 121 11.41 -6.24 -0.22
N GLY A 122 11.86 -7.44 0.15
CA GLY A 122 12.02 -8.54 -0.79
C GLY A 122 13.24 -8.38 -1.69
N ARG A 123 14.35 -7.86 -1.13
CA ARG A 123 15.65 -7.79 -1.80
C ARG A 123 16.68 -8.48 -0.90
N GLN A 124 17.07 -9.69 -1.25
CA GLN A 124 18.17 -10.39 -0.57
C GLN A 124 19.21 -10.84 -1.57
N MET A 125 19.57 -9.90 -2.44
CA MET A 125 20.75 -10.04 -3.28
C MET A 125 22.00 -10.11 -2.40
N LYS A 126 22.84 -11.11 -2.67
CA LYS A 126 24.19 -11.17 -2.12
C LYS A 126 25.08 -10.12 -2.83
N PRO A 127 26.07 -9.55 -2.13
CA PRO A 127 27.05 -8.66 -2.75
C PRO A 127 27.67 -9.28 -4.01
N GLY A 128 27.77 -8.49 -5.08
CA GLY A 128 28.35 -8.92 -6.35
C GLY A 128 27.41 -9.68 -7.30
N GLN A 129 26.15 -9.95 -6.90
CA GLN A 129 25.15 -10.50 -7.83
C GLN A 129 24.67 -9.42 -8.82
N ALA A 130 24.56 -9.79 -10.09
CA ALA A 130 23.91 -8.94 -11.09
C ALA A 130 22.38 -8.97 -10.89
N LEU A 131 21.74 -7.79 -10.93
CA LEU A 131 20.32 -7.62 -10.64
C LEU A 131 19.41 -8.45 -11.56
N GLN A 132 19.57 -8.31 -12.89
CA GLN A 132 18.65 -8.96 -13.83
C GLN A 132 18.71 -10.49 -13.74
N PRO A 133 19.90 -11.15 -13.80
CA PRO A 133 19.95 -12.61 -13.70
C PRO A 133 19.44 -13.13 -12.36
N TRP A 134 19.76 -12.45 -11.26
CA TRP A 134 19.25 -12.81 -9.94
C TRP A 134 17.72 -12.71 -9.88
N LEU A 135 17.15 -11.58 -10.31
CA LEU A 135 15.71 -11.35 -10.23
C LEU A 135 14.96 -12.36 -11.10
N ILE A 136 15.41 -12.58 -12.34
CA ILE A 136 14.79 -13.56 -13.24
C ILE A 136 14.83 -14.95 -12.61
N ASN A 137 15.97 -15.37 -12.04
CA ASN A 137 16.08 -16.66 -11.37
C ASN A 137 15.14 -16.77 -10.15
N THR A 138 15.08 -15.73 -9.33
CA THR A 138 14.19 -15.66 -8.15
C THR A 138 12.72 -15.75 -8.54
N LEU A 139 12.31 -15.08 -9.61
CA LEU A 139 10.93 -15.09 -10.09
C LEU A 139 10.53 -16.44 -10.72
N GLN A 140 11.48 -17.17 -11.32
CA GLN A 140 11.23 -18.47 -11.93
C GLN A 140 11.30 -19.65 -10.97
N THR A 141 12.06 -19.52 -9.89
CA THR A 141 12.20 -20.58 -8.89
C THR A 141 10.90 -20.65 -8.09
N PRO A 142 10.27 -21.82 -7.89
CA PRO A 142 9.08 -21.95 -7.04
C PRO A 142 9.37 -21.83 -5.52
N LEU A 143 8.36 -21.44 -4.74
CA LEU A 143 8.43 -21.36 -3.28
C LEU A 143 8.47 -22.73 -2.58
N ALA A 144 9.00 -22.75 -1.36
CA ALA A 144 9.02 -23.94 -0.52
C ALA A 144 7.63 -24.46 -0.18
N GLY A 145 7.39 -25.75 -0.43
CA GLY A 145 6.13 -26.43 -0.08
C GLY A 145 5.07 -26.44 -1.17
N CYS A 146 5.30 -25.82 -2.34
CA CYS A 146 4.39 -25.89 -3.50
C CYS A 146 4.63 -27.14 -4.39
N THR A 147 5.81 -27.76 -4.29
CA THR A 147 6.21 -29.05 -4.90
C THR A 147 7.16 -29.77 -3.94
N GLU A 148 7.47 -31.07 -4.08
CA GLU A 148 8.51 -31.76 -3.26
C GLU A 148 9.94 -31.47 -3.79
N GLY A 149 10.95 -31.40 -2.91
CA GLY A 149 12.34 -30.98 -3.25
C GLY A 149 13.06 -30.15 -2.17
N PHE A 150 14.39 -30.23 -2.09
CA PHE A 150 15.17 -29.81 -0.91
C PHE A 150 15.90 -28.45 -0.99
N ASP A 151 15.74 -27.65 -2.05
CA ASP A 151 16.41 -26.34 -2.17
C ASP A 151 15.42 -25.19 -2.40
N LYS A 152 14.53 -24.90 -1.44
CA LYS A 152 13.36 -24.06 -1.72
C LYS A 152 13.34 -22.71 -1.02
N GLN A 153 12.99 -21.71 -1.83
CA GLN A 153 12.73 -20.32 -1.49
C GLN A 153 11.78 -20.13 -0.30
N ASN A 154 12.01 -19.10 0.51
CA ASN A 154 11.31 -18.84 1.77
C ASN A 154 10.37 -17.63 1.66
N HIS A 155 9.85 -17.14 2.78
CA HIS A 155 8.93 -15.99 2.82
C HIS A 155 9.52 -14.73 2.15
N VAL A 156 10.85 -14.53 2.18
CA VAL A 156 11.53 -13.40 1.54
C VAL A 156 11.38 -13.43 0.02
N ASP A 157 11.43 -14.62 -0.58
CA ASP A 157 11.24 -14.78 -2.02
C ASP A 157 9.80 -14.48 -2.42
N LEU A 158 8.82 -14.85 -1.59
CA LEU A 158 7.41 -14.46 -1.81
C LEU A 158 7.26 -12.92 -1.77
N LEU A 159 7.89 -12.26 -0.79
CA LEU A 159 7.90 -10.80 -0.72
C LEU A 159 8.54 -10.19 -1.99
N THR A 160 9.63 -10.80 -2.49
CA THR A 160 10.29 -10.39 -3.74
C THR A 160 9.35 -10.47 -4.94
N LYS A 161 8.62 -11.58 -5.07
CA LYS A 161 7.65 -11.82 -6.16
C LYS A 161 6.51 -10.80 -6.12
N ILE A 162 5.97 -10.53 -4.94
CA ILE A 162 4.91 -9.52 -4.75
C ILE A 162 5.44 -8.12 -5.09
N ARG A 163 6.65 -7.76 -4.63
CA ARG A 163 7.25 -6.46 -4.90
C ARG A 163 7.55 -6.25 -6.39
N ALA A 164 8.05 -7.27 -7.08
CA ALA A 164 8.29 -7.24 -8.53
C ALA A 164 6.97 -7.08 -9.31
N SER A 165 5.92 -7.81 -8.90
CA SER A 165 4.58 -7.67 -9.47
C SER A 165 4.03 -6.26 -9.26
N SER A 166 4.16 -5.71 -8.05
CA SER A 166 3.79 -4.33 -7.72
C SER A 166 4.51 -3.32 -8.62
N ALA A 167 5.83 -3.48 -8.82
CA ALA A 167 6.62 -2.62 -9.69
C ALA A 167 6.11 -2.65 -11.13
N PHE A 168 5.97 -3.86 -11.69
CA PHE A 168 5.50 -4.07 -13.06
C PHE A 168 4.10 -3.48 -13.27
N GLY A 169 3.17 -3.76 -12.36
CA GLY A 169 1.81 -3.22 -12.42
C GLY A 169 1.76 -1.69 -12.34
N SER A 170 2.58 -1.10 -11.47
CA SER A 170 2.69 0.37 -11.38
C SER A 170 3.22 0.98 -12.68
N THR A 171 4.18 0.31 -13.33
CA THR A 171 4.71 0.70 -14.64
C THR A 171 3.65 0.59 -15.72
N MET A 172 2.88 -0.51 -15.77
CA MET A 172 1.76 -0.64 -16.70
C MET A 172 0.71 0.47 -16.48
N CYS A 173 0.36 0.76 -15.23
CA CYS A 173 -0.58 1.83 -14.90
C CYS A 173 -0.10 3.20 -15.40
N GLN A 174 1.17 3.52 -15.21
CA GLN A 174 1.76 4.79 -15.65
C GLN A 174 1.93 4.88 -17.17
N LEU A 175 2.27 3.79 -17.85
CA LEU A 175 2.31 3.76 -19.32
C LEU A 175 0.92 3.99 -19.92
N MET A 176 -0.13 3.47 -19.30
CA MET A 176 -1.51 3.65 -19.77
C MET A 176 -2.15 4.97 -19.33
N ALA A 177 -1.47 5.73 -18.46
CA ALA A 177 -1.86 7.06 -18.00
C ALA A 177 -0.66 8.02 -18.10
N PRO A 178 -0.19 8.34 -19.33
CA PRO A 178 0.96 9.22 -19.52
C PRO A 178 0.70 10.62 -18.94
N VAL A 179 1.73 11.20 -18.32
CA VAL A 179 1.68 12.50 -17.65
C VAL A 179 1.92 13.61 -18.67
N GLU A 180 0.90 14.41 -18.99
CA GLU A 180 1.00 15.46 -20.01
C GLU A 180 0.26 16.75 -19.67
N ASP A 181 0.59 17.81 -20.40
CA ASP A 181 -0.03 19.13 -20.29
C ASP A 181 -1.49 19.09 -20.77
N GLU A 182 -2.43 19.44 -19.89
CA GLU A 182 -3.86 19.52 -20.18
C GLU A 182 -4.19 20.49 -21.33
N SER A 183 -3.25 21.38 -21.68
CA SER A 183 -3.36 22.29 -22.82
C SER A 183 -3.29 21.58 -24.18
N GLN A 184 -2.81 20.33 -24.25
CA GLN A 184 -2.67 19.56 -25.51
C GLN A 184 -3.24 18.14 -25.42
N PRO A 185 -4.58 17.98 -25.37
CA PRO A 185 -5.23 16.67 -25.23
C PRO A 185 -4.91 15.65 -26.33
N GLY A 186 -4.53 16.11 -27.53
CA GLY A 186 -4.16 15.23 -28.65
C GLY A 186 -2.90 14.41 -28.40
N LEU A 187 -1.94 14.94 -27.64
CA LEU A 187 -0.72 14.23 -27.28
C LEU A 187 -1.03 13.05 -26.35
N TYR A 188 -1.94 13.23 -25.39
CA TYR A 188 -2.28 12.18 -24.43
C TYR A 188 -2.81 10.93 -25.16
N ALA A 189 -3.70 11.12 -26.13
CA ALA A 189 -4.25 10.03 -26.92
C ALA A 189 -3.16 9.33 -27.75
N GLN A 190 -2.28 10.10 -28.39
CA GLN A 190 -1.16 9.58 -29.20
C GLN A 190 -0.17 8.77 -28.35
N HIS A 191 0.26 9.31 -27.21
CA HIS A 191 1.21 8.63 -26.32
C HIS A 191 0.59 7.39 -25.68
N LYS A 192 -0.67 7.46 -25.27
CA LYS A 192 -1.38 6.28 -24.77
C LYS A 192 -1.46 5.19 -25.84
N GLN A 193 -1.74 5.54 -27.09
CA GLN A 193 -1.77 4.59 -28.20
C GLN A 193 -0.39 3.97 -28.44
N ALA A 194 0.67 4.77 -28.50
CA ALA A 194 2.05 4.28 -28.68
C ALA A 194 2.47 3.35 -27.53
N ASN A 195 2.21 3.76 -26.28
CA ASN A 195 2.49 2.93 -25.10
C ASN A 195 1.69 1.62 -25.12
N THR A 196 0.42 1.66 -25.53
CA THR A 196 -0.42 0.46 -25.67
C THR A 196 0.18 -0.50 -26.69
N ALA A 197 0.57 0.00 -27.87
CA ALA A 197 1.20 -0.82 -28.91
C ALA A 197 2.51 -1.46 -28.42
N ALA A 198 3.34 -0.72 -27.70
CA ALA A 198 4.59 -1.23 -27.15
C ALA A 198 4.36 -2.32 -26.09
N CYS A 199 3.37 -2.15 -25.20
CA CYS A 199 3.02 -3.17 -24.21
C CYS A 199 2.47 -4.44 -24.88
N VAL A 200 1.61 -4.30 -25.89
CA VAL A 200 1.08 -5.44 -26.68
C VAL A 200 2.21 -6.17 -27.40
N ALA A 201 3.14 -5.44 -28.03
CA ALA A 201 4.30 -6.03 -28.70
C ALA A 201 5.18 -6.81 -27.71
N LEU A 202 5.41 -6.26 -26.52
CA LEU A 202 6.19 -6.93 -25.46
C LEU A 202 5.53 -8.23 -25.01
N LEU A 203 4.21 -8.23 -24.78
CA LEU A 203 3.47 -9.43 -24.38
C LEU A 203 3.54 -10.50 -25.47
N ARG A 204 3.39 -10.14 -26.75
CA ARG A 204 3.54 -11.08 -27.87
C ARG A 204 4.95 -11.64 -27.99
N GLU A 205 5.97 -10.79 -27.86
CA GLU A 205 7.37 -11.23 -27.88
C GLU A 205 7.70 -12.18 -26.72
N ALA A 206 7.00 -12.03 -25.59
CA ALA A 206 7.04 -12.96 -24.46
C ALA A 206 6.18 -14.24 -24.64
N GLY A 207 5.50 -14.42 -25.78
CA GLY A 207 4.63 -15.57 -26.05
C GLY A 207 3.26 -15.52 -25.35
N LEU A 208 2.81 -14.33 -24.96
CA LEU A 208 1.55 -14.10 -24.23
C LEU A 208 0.48 -13.51 -25.16
N ASP A 209 0.20 -14.20 -26.26
CA ASP A 209 -0.70 -13.71 -27.31
C ASP A 209 -2.12 -13.41 -26.80
N ALA A 210 -2.69 -14.29 -25.99
CA ALA A 210 -4.04 -14.12 -25.43
C ALA A 210 -4.14 -12.87 -24.53
N GLN A 211 -3.09 -12.60 -23.76
CA GLN A 211 -3.00 -11.42 -22.90
C GLN A 211 -2.81 -10.15 -23.74
N ALA A 212 -1.97 -10.21 -24.78
CA ALA A 212 -1.71 -9.12 -25.69
C ALA A 212 -2.98 -8.68 -26.43
N ASP A 213 -3.76 -9.64 -26.96
CA ASP A 213 -4.99 -9.38 -27.70
C ASP A 213 -6.08 -8.72 -26.86
N GLN A 214 -6.07 -8.95 -25.54
CA GLN A 214 -7.06 -8.41 -24.60
C GLN A 214 -6.53 -7.25 -23.74
N PHE A 215 -5.30 -6.80 -23.97
CA PHE A 215 -4.61 -5.89 -23.06
C PHE A 215 -5.39 -4.59 -22.79
N ALA A 216 -5.84 -3.91 -23.86
CA ALA A 216 -6.56 -2.64 -23.74
C ALA A 216 -7.91 -2.79 -23.00
N ASP A 217 -8.67 -3.84 -23.31
CA ASP A 217 -9.97 -4.12 -22.67
C ASP A 217 -9.81 -4.48 -21.20
N ARG A 218 -8.77 -5.23 -20.86
CA ARG A 218 -8.43 -5.59 -19.48
C ARG A 218 -7.97 -4.39 -18.67
N PHE A 219 -7.17 -3.50 -19.27
CA PHE A 219 -6.80 -2.25 -18.62
C PHE A 219 -8.01 -1.35 -18.40
N LYS A 220 -8.91 -1.25 -19.39
CA LYS A 220 -10.17 -0.51 -19.25
C LYS A 220 -11.01 -1.07 -18.12
N GLU A 221 -11.19 -2.39 -18.04
CA GLU A 221 -11.88 -3.05 -16.93
C GLU A 221 -11.25 -2.67 -15.58
N PHE A 222 -9.92 -2.74 -15.48
CA PHE A 222 -9.19 -2.33 -14.28
C PHE A 222 -9.43 -0.88 -13.86
N SER A 223 -9.30 0.07 -14.80
CA SER A 223 -9.52 1.49 -14.51
C SER A 223 -10.98 1.82 -14.15
N SER A 224 -11.93 0.99 -14.61
CA SER A 224 -13.36 1.20 -14.35
C SER A 224 -13.86 0.55 -13.07
N LYS A 225 -13.18 -0.48 -12.56
CA LYS A 225 -13.60 -1.25 -11.38
C LYS A 225 -12.69 -1.09 -10.17
N THR A 226 -11.39 -0.97 -10.35
CA THR A 226 -10.43 -1.02 -9.24
C THR A 226 -9.83 0.34 -8.94
N ARG A 227 -9.10 0.92 -9.90
CA ARG A 227 -8.49 2.26 -9.76
C ARG A 227 -9.35 3.32 -10.45
N THR A 228 -10.57 3.47 -9.95
CA THR A 228 -11.56 4.42 -10.49
C THR A 228 -11.20 5.87 -10.14
N PRO A 229 -11.79 6.88 -10.80
CA PRO A 229 -11.63 8.28 -10.34
C PRO A 229 -12.02 8.48 -8.87
N ALA A 230 -12.98 7.70 -8.35
CA ALA A 230 -13.35 7.73 -6.94
C ALA A 230 -12.25 7.15 -6.03
N PHE A 231 -11.44 6.20 -6.52
CA PHE A 231 -10.30 5.63 -5.80
C PHE A 231 -9.27 6.69 -5.40
N ASP A 232 -9.01 7.66 -6.28
CA ASP A 232 -8.02 8.71 -6.05
C ASP A 232 -8.64 10.00 -5.45
N ASN A 233 -9.85 9.92 -4.88
CA ASN A 233 -10.54 11.07 -4.30
C ASN A 233 -9.80 11.61 -3.04
N PRO A 234 -9.43 12.91 -3.01
CA PRO A 234 -8.71 13.55 -1.89
C PRO A 234 -9.38 13.44 -0.53
N LEU A 235 -10.71 13.33 -0.47
CA LEU A 235 -11.47 13.22 0.79
C LEU A 235 -11.25 11.87 1.48
N SER A 236 -11.22 10.79 0.70
CA SER A 236 -11.08 9.42 1.19
C SER A 236 -9.62 8.97 1.30
N ARG A 237 -8.70 9.66 0.61
CA ARG A 237 -7.29 9.28 0.50
C ARG A 237 -6.35 10.28 1.16
N ALA A 238 -6.89 11.14 2.02
CA ALA A 238 -6.15 12.20 2.68
C ALA A 238 -5.05 11.65 3.58
N ARG A 239 -3.83 12.09 3.31
CA ARG A 239 -2.65 11.75 4.10
C ARG A 239 -1.71 12.94 4.08
N SER A 240 -1.10 13.20 5.21
CA SER A 240 -0.05 14.20 5.37
C SER A 240 1.22 13.48 5.77
N GLU A 241 2.37 13.98 5.37
CA GLU A 241 3.60 13.50 5.97
C GLU A 241 3.71 13.98 7.42
N ARG A 242 4.29 13.15 8.28
CA ARG A 242 4.76 13.59 9.59
C ARG A 242 5.86 14.62 9.41
N MET A 243 5.94 15.55 10.36
CA MET A 243 6.89 16.65 10.28
C MET A 243 8.34 16.13 10.15
N PRO A 244 9.11 16.54 9.13
CA PRO A 244 10.53 16.25 9.00
C PRO A 244 11.29 16.59 10.29
N MET A 245 12.25 15.75 10.68
CA MET A 245 13.25 16.11 11.68
C MET A 245 14.60 16.33 11.00
N VAL A 246 15.26 17.45 11.31
CA VAL A 246 16.54 17.84 10.72
C VAL A 246 17.50 18.28 11.82
N GLU A 247 18.79 18.09 11.57
CA GLU A 247 19.83 18.52 12.49
C GLU A 247 20.14 20.01 12.27
N VAL A 248 19.98 20.82 13.31
CA VAL A 248 20.37 22.22 13.33
C VAL A 248 21.21 22.44 14.57
N GLY A 249 22.45 22.90 14.41
CA GLY A 249 23.35 23.16 15.53
C GLY A 249 23.69 21.93 16.38
N GLY A 250 23.74 20.72 15.78
CA GLY A 250 24.03 19.47 16.48
C GLY A 250 22.81 18.79 17.13
N GLU A 251 21.63 19.39 17.05
CA GLU A 251 20.40 18.85 17.64
C GLU A 251 19.38 18.49 16.55
N LEU A 252 18.88 17.26 16.61
CA LEU A 252 17.80 16.77 15.76
C LEU A 252 16.45 17.28 16.28
N ARG A 253 15.77 18.13 15.49
CA ARG A 253 14.51 18.77 15.89
C ARG A 253 13.47 18.73 14.75
N PRO A 254 12.16 18.71 15.06
CA PRO A 254 11.12 18.82 14.03
C PRO A 254 11.16 20.20 13.37
N VAL A 255 11.00 20.25 12.06
CA VAL A 255 10.97 21.52 11.32
C VAL A 255 9.69 22.31 11.56
N LYS A 256 9.73 23.64 11.46
CA LYS A 256 8.52 24.47 11.33
C LYS A 256 8.01 24.46 9.89
N GLY A 257 7.61 23.28 9.43
CA GLY A 257 7.21 23.01 8.06
C GLY A 257 5.83 23.53 7.68
N VAL A 258 5.66 23.86 6.41
CA VAL A 258 4.37 24.17 5.78
C VAL A 258 3.97 23.01 4.88
N TYR A 259 2.72 22.56 5.01
CA TYR A 259 2.17 21.52 4.14
C TYR A 259 1.85 22.07 2.75
N GLU A 260 2.26 21.32 1.74
CA GLU A 260 1.99 21.58 0.34
C GLU A 260 1.39 20.33 -0.32
N ASP A 261 0.55 20.54 -1.33
CA ASP A 261 -0.02 19.45 -2.09
C ASP A 261 1.06 18.77 -2.95
N ALA A 262 1.26 17.47 -2.73
CA ALA A 262 2.21 16.63 -3.46
C ALA A 262 1.94 16.62 -4.97
N ALA A 263 0.71 16.86 -5.41
CA ALA A 263 0.34 16.87 -6.83
C ALA A 263 1.01 18.05 -7.55
N LYS A 264 1.12 19.21 -6.89
CA LYS A 264 1.83 20.40 -7.42
C LYS A 264 3.31 20.11 -7.70
N LEU A 265 3.86 19.13 -7.00
CA LEU A 265 5.24 18.70 -7.08
C LEU A 265 5.45 17.47 -7.97
N LYS A 266 4.38 17.00 -8.64
CA LYS A 266 4.35 15.76 -9.43
C LYS A 266 4.76 14.51 -8.62
N MET A 267 4.49 14.53 -7.31
CA MET A 267 4.80 13.45 -6.36
C MET A 267 3.60 12.53 -6.06
N GLY A 268 2.45 12.79 -6.71
CA GLY A 268 1.21 12.04 -6.49
C GLY A 268 0.29 12.76 -5.52
N PHE A 269 -0.36 12.03 -4.61
CA PHE A 269 -1.41 12.56 -3.73
C PHE A 269 -0.98 12.63 -2.27
N GLY A 270 -1.47 13.66 -1.57
CA GLY A 270 -1.24 13.89 -0.14
C GLY A 270 -0.60 15.25 0.12
N LEU A 271 -0.36 15.53 1.40
CA LEU A 271 0.31 16.74 1.85
C LEU A 271 1.77 16.42 2.24
N VAL A 272 2.72 17.15 1.69
CA VAL A 272 4.16 17.01 1.94
C VAL A 272 4.76 18.31 2.49
N VAL A 273 5.94 18.26 3.12
CA VAL A 273 6.65 19.43 3.62
C VAL A 273 7.92 19.59 2.80
N GLN A 274 8.01 20.71 2.07
CA GLN A 274 9.23 21.11 1.35
C GLN A 274 9.84 22.38 1.90
N ASN A 275 8.99 23.25 2.44
CA ASN A 275 9.36 24.56 2.92
C ASN A 275 9.00 24.71 4.39
N THR A 276 9.80 25.50 5.10
CA THR A 276 9.51 26.00 6.43
C THR A 276 8.85 27.37 6.34
N VAL A 277 8.30 27.84 7.46
CA VAL A 277 7.66 29.17 7.54
C VAL A 277 8.62 30.30 7.14
N ASP A 278 9.92 30.14 7.42
CA ASP A 278 10.97 31.07 6.98
C ASP A 278 11.89 30.41 5.94
N PRO A 279 11.73 30.71 4.64
CA PRO A 279 12.48 30.08 3.56
C PRO A 279 13.97 30.45 3.53
N HIS A 280 14.43 31.37 4.38
CA HIS A 280 15.83 31.76 4.50
C HIS A 280 16.48 31.27 5.80
N SER A 281 15.74 30.51 6.62
CA SER A 281 16.24 29.96 7.88
C SER A 281 17.32 28.88 7.69
N THR A 282 18.16 28.71 8.72
CA THR A 282 19.10 27.57 8.80
C THR A 282 18.37 26.22 8.77
N GLU A 283 17.14 26.19 9.29
CA GLU A 283 16.25 25.04 9.25
C GLU A 283 15.81 24.69 7.82
N GLN A 284 15.44 25.68 6.99
CA GLN A 284 15.13 25.46 5.58
C GLN A 284 16.33 24.88 4.82
N ALA A 285 17.55 25.39 5.09
CA ALA A 285 18.76 24.88 4.47
C ALA A 285 19.05 23.42 4.86
N ALA A 286 18.88 23.08 6.15
CA ALA A 286 19.00 21.72 6.65
C ALA A 286 17.94 20.78 6.03
N LEU A 287 16.70 21.24 5.91
CA LEU A 287 15.60 20.50 5.29
C LEU A 287 15.88 20.19 3.81
N ARG A 288 16.32 21.17 3.02
CA ARG A 288 16.68 20.94 1.61
C ARG A 288 17.86 19.98 1.47
N LYS A 289 18.87 20.12 2.32
CA LYS A 289 20.01 19.18 2.34
C LYS A 289 19.56 17.75 2.63
N ALA A 290 18.62 17.58 3.58
CA ALA A 290 18.11 16.26 3.96
C ALA A 290 17.21 15.65 2.87
N LEU A 291 16.29 16.43 2.29
CA LEU A 291 15.31 15.97 1.30
C LEU A 291 15.85 15.88 -0.13
N GLY A 292 16.91 16.64 -0.44
CA GLY A 292 17.35 16.94 -1.79
C GLY A 292 16.40 17.93 -2.50
N ASP A 293 16.77 18.37 -3.71
CA ASP A 293 16.08 19.46 -4.42
C ASP A 293 14.62 19.18 -4.82
N ARG A 294 14.20 17.90 -4.79
CA ARG A 294 12.85 17.46 -5.18
C ARG A 294 12.31 16.35 -4.31
N ASN A 295 12.60 16.38 -3.01
CA ASN A 295 12.17 15.32 -2.07
C ASN A 295 12.61 13.91 -2.50
N GLN A 296 13.77 13.81 -3.15
CA GLN A 296 14.31 12.53 -3.63
C GLN A 296 14.59 11.59 -2.45
N ASN A 297 14.94 12.17 -1.30
CA ASN A 297 15.22 11.47 -0.06
C ASN A 297 14.05 11.51 0.93
N LEU A 298 12.82 11.78 0.47
CA LEU A 298 11.65 11.93 1.35
C LEU A 298 11.50 10.79 2.36
N ASN A 299 11.83 9.58 1.92
CA ASN A 299 11.68 8.37 2.71
C ASN A 299 12.77 8.29 3.77
N ALA A 300 13.99 8.79 3.52
CA ALA A 300 15.18 8.51 4.32
C ALA A 300 15.40 9.45 5.51
N ILE A 301 14.47 10.36 5.79
CA ILE A 301 14.62 11.35 6.84
C ILE A 301 13.78 11.00 8.09
N PRO A 302 14.33 11.13 9.32
CA PRO A 302 13.56 10.90 10.55
C PRO A 302 12.38 11.86 10.66
N ARG A 303 11.30 11.42 11.33
CA ARG A 303 10.04 12.18 11.43
C ARG A 303 9.57 12.28 12.87
N GLN A 304 8.86 13.38 13.18
CA GLN A 304 8.30 13.60 14.51
C GLN A 304 7.32 12.48 14.89
N GLY A 305 7.50 11.93 16.10
CA GLY A 305 6.66 10.85 16.63
C GLY A 305 6.87 9.50 15.94
N ALA A 306 7.86 9.40 15.04
CA ALA A 306 8.29 8.14 14.44
C ALA A 306 9.71 8.26 13.86
N PRO A 307 10.74 8.53 14.70
CA PRO A 307 12.12 8.48 14.23
C PRO A 307 12.41 7.08 13.68
N ILE A 308 13.20 7.01 12.61
CA ILE A 308 13.56 5.73 12.01
C ILE A 308 14.82 5.23 12.72
N ALA A 309 14.65 4.55 13.86
CA ALA A 309 15.78 3.98 14.59
C ALA A 309 16.04 2.52 14.15
N ASP A 310 15.02 1.66 14.15
CA ASP A 310 15.14 0.29 13.65
C ASP A 310 14.55 0.10 12.23
N LEU A 311 15.44 -0.14 11.25
CA LEU A 311 15.12 -0.44 9.84
C LEU A 311 14.80 -1.91 9.57
N THR A 312 14.90 -2.76 10.60
CA THR A 312 14.65 -4.21 10.51
C THR A 312 13.26 -4.62 11.00
N ARG A 313 12.55 -3.70 11.68
CA ARG A 313 11.19 -3.86 12.23
C ARG A 313 10.07 -4.12 11.19
N PRO A 314 9.58 -5.34 11.02
CA PRO A 314 8.41 -5.54 10.17
C PRO A 314 7.16 -4.93 10.84
N PHE A 315 6.14 -4.64 10.04
CA PHE A 315 4.79 -4.24 10.47
C PHE A 315 4.58 -2.77 10.86
N THR A 316 3.30 -2.41 11.05
CA THR A 316 2.84 -1.06 11.43
C THR A 316 2.98 -0.74 12.93
N MET A 317 3.67 -1.60 13.70
CA MET A 317 3.84 -1.47 15.16
C MET A 317 5.02 -0.57 15.50
N SER A 318 4.91 0.35 16.46
CA SER A 318 6.05 1.14 16.97
C SER A 318 7.03 0.30 17.79
N GLU A 319 8.22 0.84 18.07
CA GLU A 319 9.22 0.20 18.95
C GLU A 319 8.63 -0.10 20.33
N ALA A 320 7.95 0.88 20.93
CA ALA A 320 7.25 0.68 22.20
C ALA A 320 6.16 -0.40 22.11
N GLU A 321 5.46 -0.53 20.98
CA GLU A 321 4.49 -1.62 20.78
C GLU A 321 5.19 -2.98 20.68
N MET A 322 6.36 -3.08 20.02
CA MET A 322 7.12 -4.33 19.95
C MET A 322 7.74 -4.74 21.29
N GLU A 323 8.18 -3.78 22.10
CA GLU A 323 8.71 -4.04 23.45
C GLU A 323 7.62 -4.50 24.43
N ASN A 324 6.36 -4.13 24.17
CA ASN A 324 5.23 -4.36 25.08
C ASN A 324 4.14 -5.23 24.43
N VAL A 325 4.52 -6.38 23.89
CA VAL A 325 3.57 -7.35 23.33
C VAL A 325 2.63 -7.90 24.42
N PRO A 326 1.29 -7.82 24.26
CA PRO A 326 0.36 -8.31 25.27
C PRO A 326 0.50 -9.82 25.50
N PRO A 327 0.33 -10.32 26.74
CA PRO A 327 0.48 -11.74 27.06
C PRO A 327 -0.34 -12.68 26.18
N ALA A 328 -1.55 -12.28 25.78
CA ALA A 328 -2.42 -13.07 24.91
C ALA A 328 -1.80 -13.35 23.53
N TYR A 329 -0.92 -12.48 23.03
CA TYR A 329 -0.18 -12.66 21.78
C TYR A 329 1.16 -13.36 22.00
N SER A 330 1.88 -13.01 23.08
CA SER A 330 3.15 -13.65 23.43
C SER A 330 2.98 -15.15 23.66
N GLN A 331 1.87 -15.58 24.27
CA GLN A 331 1.51 -16.99 24.44
C GLN A 331 1.29 -17.75 23.12
N GLN A 332 0.98 -17.04 22.03
CA GLN A 332 0.89 -17.63 20.68
C GLN A 332 2.23 -17.56 19.92
N GLY A 333 3.32 -17.16 20.59
CA GLY A 333 4.66 -17.11 20.02
C GLY A 333 4.97 -15.84 19.22
N LEU A 334 4.15 -14.78 19.32
CA LEU A 334 4.32 -13.58 18.49
C LEU A 334 5.73 -12.97 18.61
N THR A 335 6.28 -12.89 19.83
CA THR A 335 7.62 -12.32 20.06
C THR A 335 8.71 -13.06 19.27
N GLY A 336 8.76 -14.39 19.35
CA GLY A 336 9.74 -15.18 18.61
C GLY A 336 9.52 -15.12 17.09
N MET A 337 8.27 -14.95 16.64
CA MET A 337 7.98 -14.73 15.23
C MET A 337 8.50 -13.37 14.75
N LEU A 338 8.33 -12.30 15.54
CA LEU A 338 8.85 -10.97 15.19
C LEU A 338 10.36 -10.98 15.03
N GLU A 339 11.08 -11.69 15.88
CA GLU A 339 12.52 -11.89 15.76
C GLU A 339 12.88 -12.65 14.47
N HIS A 340 12.17 -13.76 14.19
CA HIS A 340 12.39 -14.57 12.98
C HIS A 340 12.15 -13.80 11.68
N PHE A 341 11.18 -12.89 11.69
CA PHE A 341 10.78 -12.09 10.53
C PHE A 341 11.49 -10.73 10.44
N SER A 342 12.42 -10.44 11.37
CA SER A 342 13.22 -9.22 11.34
C SER A 342 14.11 -9.18 10.10
N MET A 343 13.94 -8.17 9.26
CA MET A 343 14.74 -7.99 8.05
C MET A 343 14.77 -6.53 7.62
N LEU A 344 15.83 -6.10 6.94
CA LEU A 344 15.94 -4.74 6.42
C LEU A 344 14.85 -4.43 5.38
N HIS A 345 13.84 -3.64 5.74
CA HIS A 345 12.68 -3.28 4.90
C HIS A 345 12.62 -1.79 4.54
N GLY A 346 13.61 -1.03 5.02
CA GLY A 346 13.83 0.37 4.67
C GLY A 346 13.00 1.37 5.46
N VAL A 347 13.03 2.61 4.99
CA VAL A 347 12.57 3.80 5.70
C VAL A 347 11.09 4.16 5.41
N GLY A 348 10.37 3.30 4.68
CA GLY A 348 9.12 3.67 3.99
C GLY A 348 7.85 3.76 4.84
N ILE A 349 7.85 3.20 6.05
CA ILE A 349 6.65 2.75 6.80
C ILE A 349 5.96 3.84 7.62
N ASN A 350 6.71 4.73 8.24
CA ASN A 350 6.19 5.53 9.36
C ASN A 350 6.06 7.01 9.05
N ARG A 351 6.15 7.40 7.77
CA ARG A 351 6.18 8.80 7.36
C ARG A 351 4.81 9.44 7.22
N TRP A 352 3.75 8.66 7.00
CA TRP A 352 2.42 9.20 6.69
C TRP A 352 1.56 9.23 7.95
N GLN A 353 0.87 10.34 8.15
CA GLN A 353 -0.16 10.56 9.13
C GLN A 353 -1.50 10.59 8.37
N PRO A 354 -2.32 9.53 8.49
CA PRO A 354 -3.57 9.51 7.75
C PRO A 354 -4.67 10.32 8.40
N PHE A 355 -5.54 10.89 7.55
CA PHE A 355 -6.67 11.69 7.97
C PHE A 355 -7.79 11.66 6.93
N GLY A 356 -8.88 12.39 7.17
CA GLY A 356 -10.06 12.36 6.31
C GLY A 356 -10.98 11.18 6.59
N THR A 357 -11.92 10.95 5.69
CA THR A 357 -13.15 10.22 6.02
C THR A 357 -12.92 8.73 6.19
N PHE A 358 -12.08 8.14 5.34
CA PHE A 358 -11.67 6.75 5.44
C PHE A 358 -10.93 6.48 6.77
N ALA A 359 -9.97 7.34 7.11
CA ALA A 359 -9.20 7.20 8.34
C ALA A 359 -10.06 7.40 9.59
N MET A 360 -11.00 8.35 9.56
CA MET A 360 -11.97 8.52 10.64
C MET A 360 -12.86 7.29 10.81
N GLU A 361 -13.47 6.79 9.72
CA GLU A 361 -14.35 5.63 9.75
C GLU A 361 -13.65 4.37 10.27
N SER A 362 -12.37 4.19 9.96
CA SER A 362 -11.58 3.05 10.49
C SER A 362 -11.18 3.28 11.94
N ASN A 363 -10.49 4.38 12.23
CA ASN A 363 -9.82 4.57 13.50
C ASN A 363 -10.80 4.78 14.66
N LEU A 364 -11.93 5.46 14.40
CA LEU A 364 -12.94 5.68 15.45
C LEU A 364 -13.61 4.38 15.88
N LYS A 365 -13.65 3.36 15.02
CA LYS A 365 -14.21 2.03 15.32
C LYS A 365 -13.20 1.03 15.85
N GLY A 366 -11.98 1.47 16.15
CA GLY A 366 -10.92 0.60 16.67
C GLY A 366 -10.40 -0.43 15.67
N LEU A 367 -10.71 -0.26 14.39
CA LEU A 367 -10.04 -0.97 13.30
C LEU A 367 -8.58 -0.49 13.21
N PRO A 368 -7.67 -1.26 12.60
CA PRO A 368 -6.27 -0.88 12.47
C PRO A 368 -6.19 0.48 11.78
N SER A 369 -5.11 1.23 12.08
CA SER A 369 -4.95 2.60 11.61
C SER A 369 -4.84 2.64 10.08
N ALA A 370 -5.98 2.74 9.42
CA ALA A 370 -6.14 2.62 8.00
C ALA A 370 -6.22 4.03 7.44
N GLY A 371 -5.34 4.39 6.53
CA GLY A 371 -5.19 5.76 6.08
C GLY A 371 -5.79 6.06 4.73
N ALA A 372 -5.65 5.12 3.81
CA ALA A 372 -6.08 5.24 2.43
C ALA A 372 -6.03 3.86 1.78
N GLN A 373 -7.02 3.56 0.94
CA GLN A 373 -6.97 2.40 0.05
C GLN A 373 -5.62 2.28 -0.69
N SER A 374 -5.12 1.05 -0.76
CA SER A 374 -3.79 0.74 -1.24
C SER A 374 -3.70 0.78 -2.78
N GLY A 375 -3.05 1.82 -3.30
CA GLY A 375 -2.72 1.90 -4.72
C GLY A 375 -1.80 0.74 -5.15
N SER A 376 -0.88 0.34 -4.29
CA SER A 376 0.02 -0.78 -4.56
C SER A 376 -0.71 -2.13 -4.65
N THR A 377 -1.85 -2.29 -3.95
CA THR A 377 -2.73 -3.46 -4.14
C THR A 377 -3.33 -3.46 -5.54
N CYS A 378 -3.78 -2.30 -6.02
CA CYS A 378 -4.27 -2.15 -7.39
C CYS A 378 -3.17 -2.47 -8.41
N ASP A 379 -1.94 -2.00 -8.15
CA ASP A 379 -0.80 -2.25 -9.02
C ASP A 379 -0.49 -3.76 -9.10
N VAL A 380 -0.44 -4.49 -7.97
CA VAL A 380 -0.24 -5.95 -8.01
C VAL A 380 -1.38 -6.64 -8.76
N LEU A 381 -2.65 -6.29 -8.48
CA LEU A 381 -3.80 -6.88 -9.17
C LEU A 381 -3.79 -6.58 -10.68
N LEU A 382 -3.32 -5.40 -11.09
CA LEU A 382 -3.11 -5.08 -12.51
C LEU A 382 -2.03 -5.95 -13.13
N ALA A 383 -0.90 -6.17 -12.44
CA ALA A 383 0.12 -7.09 -12.92
C ALA A 383 -0.42 -8.51 -13.11
N LEU A 384 -1.17 -9.03 -12.13
CA LEU A 384 -1.83 -10.33 -12.25
C LEU A 384 -2.80 -10.35 -13.44
N ASN A 385 -3.65 -9.32 -13.61
CA ASN A 385 -4.58 -9.23 -14.73
C ASN A 385 -3.90 -9.13 -16.10
N THR A 386 -2.70 -8.55 -16.15
CA THR A 386 -1.89 -8.41 -17.36
C THR A 386 -1.20 -9.72 -17.73
N LEU A 387 -0.76 -10.49 -16.73
CA LEU A 387 0.04 -11.71 -16.93
C LEU A 387 -0.81 -12.99 -17.00
N ASN A 388 -1.99 -13.00 -16.37
CA ASN A 388 -2.87 -14.16 -16.34
C ASN A 388 -3.52 -14.39 -17.72
N PRO A 389 -3.60 -15.62 -18.25
CA PRO A 389 -4.27 -15.89 -19.53
C PRO A 389 -5.76 -15.55 -19.50
N ASP A 390 -6.42 -15.65 -18.34
CA ASP A 390 -7.84 -15.31 -18.16
C ASP A 390 -8.02 -13.98 -17.43
N ARG A 391 -9.23 -13.40 -17.51
CA ARG A 391 -9.58 -12.24 -16.68
C ARG A 391 -9.60 -12.64 -15.21
N ILE A 392 -9.11 -11.75 -14.34
CA ILE A 392 -9.07 -12.02 -12.90
C ILE A 392 -10.38 -11.63 -12.21
N TYR A 393 -11.17 -10.72 -12.81
CA TYR A 393 -12.43 -10.26 -12.26
C TYR A 393 -13.46 -11.40 -12.26
N GLY A 394 -13.94 -11.78 -11.07
CA GLY A 394 -14.81 -12.95 -10.88
C GLY A 394 -14.06 -14.25 -10.56
N ASN A 395 -12.72 -14.26 -10.59
CA ASN A 395 -11.92 -15.43 -10.21
C ASN A 395 -11.62 -15.40 -8.71
N GLU A 396 -12.64 -15.70 -7.91
CA GLU A 396 -12.58 -15.61 -6.44
C GLU A 396 -11.40 -16.38 -5.85
N HIS A 397 -11.20 -17.62 -6.27
CA HIS A 397 -10.15 -18.48 -5.71
C HIS A 397 -8.73 -17.92 -5.91
N MET A 398 -8.44 -17.34 -7.08
CA MET A 398 -7.12 -16.76 -7.34
C MET A 398 -6.98 -15.39 -6.68
N VAL A 399 -8.01 -14.55 -6.79
CA VAL A 399 -7.94 -13.16 -6.35
C VAL A 399 -7.94 -13.03 -4.83
N LEU A 400 -8.72 -13.85 -4.11
CA LEU A 400 -8.68 -13.83 -2.64
C LEU A 400 -7.35 -14.35 -2.11
N ALA A 401 -6.76 -15.39 -2.73
CA ALA A 401 -5.42 -15.86 -2.38
C ALA A 401 -4.36 -14.77 -2.64
N ALA A 402 -4.39 -14.13 -3.81
CA ALA A 402 -3.54 -12.98 -4.10
C ALA A 402 -3.74 -11.85 -3.08
N GLY A 403 -5.00 -11.53 -2.75
CA GLY A 403 -5.38 -10.50 -1.80
C GLY A 403 -4.80 -10.72 -0.41
N LEU A 404 -4.83 -11.96 0.10
CA LEU A 404 -4.20 -12.32 1.37
C LEU A 404 -2.68 -12.13 1.33
N GLY A 405 -2.02 -12.56 0.25
CA GLY A 405 -0.58 -12.36 0.07
C GLY A 405 -0.19 -10.89 -0.02
N ILE A 406 -0.96 -10.09 -0.77
CA ILE A 406 -0.78 -8.63 -0.87
C ILE A 406 -0.96 -7.98 0.49
N ALA A 407 -2.03 -8.29 1.21
CA ALA A 407 -2.30 -7.73 2.53
C ALA A 407 -1.17 -8.06 3.51
N ALA A 408 -0.71 -9.32 3.53
CA ALA A 408 0.41 -9.75 4.34
C ALA A 408 1.72 -9.04 3.95
N PHE A 409 2.01 -8.86 2.65
CA PHE A 409 3.17 -8.11 2.16
C PHE A 409 3.10 -6.63 2.56
N MET A 410 1.95 -5.98 2.36
CA MET A 410 1.80 -4.56 2.66
C MET A 410 1.87 -4.30 4.16
N ASN A 411 1.30 -5.20 4.96
CA ASN A 411 1.36 -5.11 6.41
C ASN A 411 2.77 -5.43 6.89
N PHE A 412 3.41 -6.51 6.43
CA PHE A 412 4.83 -6.81 6.69
C PHE A 412 5.73 -5.61 6.45
N GLY A 413 5.49 -4.95 5.32
CA GLY A 413 6.19 -3.76 4.96
C GLY A 413 5.68 -2.48 5.53
N GLY A 414 4.81 -2.52 6.55
CA GLY A 414 4.20 -1.37 7.23
C GLY A 414 3.61 -0.30 6.31
N TYR A 415 3.32 -0.65 5.06
CA TYR A 415 2.80 0.28 4.07
C TYR A 415 1.29 0.48 4.23
N HIS A 416 0.58 -0.63 4.49
CA HIS A 416 -0.87 -0.63 4.65
C HIS A 416 -1.35 -1.76 5.58
N THR A 417 -2.50 -1.54 6.18
CA THR A 417 -3.27 -2.51 6.96
C THR A 417 -4.09 -3.44 6.05
N PHE A 418 -4.69 -4.50 6.61
CA PHE A 418 -5.57 -5.38 5.85
C PHE A 418 -6.85 -4.64 5.42
N ALA A 419 -7.30 -3.67 6.22
CA ALA A 419 -8.46 -2.83 5.90
C ALA A 419 -8.28 -1.97 4.64
N GLU A 420 -7.04 -1.65 4.27
CA GLU A 420 -6.71 -0.84 3.08
C GLU A 420 -6.46 -1.67 1.82
N THR A 421 -6.32 -2.99 1.98
CA THR A 421 -5.79 -3.88 0.94
C THR A 421 -6.80 -4.97 0.57
N PHE A 422 -7.21 -5.80 1.54
CA PHE A 422 -8.03 -6.98 1.30
C PHE A 422 -9.41 -6.66 0.67
N PRO A 423 -10.14 -5.62 1.10
CA PRO A 423 -11.42 -5.25 0.48
C PRO A 423 -11.35 -4.93 -1.02
N ILE A 424 -10.19 -4.51 -1.52
CA ILE A 424 -9.97 -4.28 -2.97
C ILE A 424 -9.98 -5.63 -3.69
N ALA A 425 -9.28 -6.63 -3.16
CA ALA A 425 -9.26 -7.98 -3.72
C ALA A 425 -10.67 -8.61 -3.67
N GLU A 426 -11.42 -8.42 -2.59
CA GLU A 426 -12.81 -8.91 -2.51
C GLU A 426 -13.72 -8.27 -3.57
N ALA A 427 -13.54 -6.98 -3.88
CA ALA A 427 -14.28 -6.34 -4.96
C ALA A 427 -13.95 -6.97 -6.33
N VAL A 428 -12.67 -7.24 -6.60
CA VAL A 428 -12.23 -7.90 -7.84
C VAL A 428 -12.75 -9.34 -7.91
N ALA A 429 -12.66 -10.09 -6.81
CA ALA A 429 -13.16 -11.45 -6.68
C ALA A 429 -14.67 -11.53 -6.96
N ALA A 430 -15.45 -10.58 -6.42
CA ALA A 430 -16.88 -10.47 -6.66
C ALA A 430 -17.24 -9.77 -8.00
N ASN A 431 -16.25 -9.45 -8.83
CA ASN A 431 -16.44 -8.75 -10.10
C ASN A 431 -17.24 -7.43 -9.98
N ARG A 432 -17.03 -6.68 -8.91
CA ARG A 432 -17.72 -5.42 -8.61
C ARG A 432 -16.73 -4.24 -8.55
N PRO A 433 -17.17 -3.01 -8.84
CA PRO A 433 -16.35 -1.84 -8.57
C PRO A 433 -15.99 -1.72 -7.08
N TYR A 434 -14.74 -1.44 -6.79
CA TYR A 434 -14.29 -1.01 -5.46
C TYR A 434 -14.67 0.46 -5.25
N VAL A 435 -15.32 0.74 -4.12
CA VAL A 435 -15.77 2.07 -3.74
C VAL A 435 -15.17 2.40 -2.37
N PRO A 436 -14.29 3.42 -2.26
CA PRO A 436 -13.59 3.73 -1.02
C PRO A 436 -14.46 4.45 0.03
N THR A 437 -15.63 4.96 -0.35
CA THR A 437 -16.51 5.71 0.56
C THR A 437 -17.54 4.82 1.22
N ASN A 438 -17.88 5.08 2.49
CA ASN A 438 -18.92 4.40 3.28
C ASN A 438 -18.56 2.98 3.74
N LEU A 439 -17.33 2.80 4.22
CA LEU A 439 -16.86 1.53 4.79
C LEU A 439 -17.64 1.20 6.06
N ALA A 440 -18.05 2.22 6.80
CA ALA A 440 -18.92 2.09 7.95
C ALA A 440 -20.22 1.30 7.68
N ALA A 441 -20.82 1.45 6.50
CA ALA A 441 -22.01 0.72 6.11
C ALA A 441 -21.72 -0.60 5.36
N THR A 442 -20.53 -0.76 4.78
CA THR A 442 -20.27 -1.88 3.85
C THR A 442 -19.33 -2.96 4.34
N ASN A 443 -18.51 -2.77 5.39
CA ASN A 443 -17.39 -3.70 5.63
C ASN A 443 -16.89 -3.95 7.07
N GLN A 444 -17.52 -3.45 8.13
CA GLN A 444 -16.74 -3.13 9.35
C GLN A 444 -16.85 -4.01 10.61
N MET A 445 -17.66 -5.06 10.68
CA MET A 445 -17.69 -5.90 11.91
C MET A 445 -17.02 -7.27 11.77
N ASP A 446 -16.75 -7.74 10.54
CA ASP A 446 -16.29 -9.12 10.29
C ASP A 446 -15.02 -9.22 9.42
N LEU A 447 -14.32 -8.12 9.11
CA LEU A 447 -13.17 -8.11 8.20
C LEU A 447 -12.16 -9.23 8.52
N TYR A 448 -11.73 -9.33 9.78
CA TYR A 448 -10.79 -10.36 10.22
C TYR A 448 -11.36 -11.79 10.15
N GLN A 449 -12.67 -11.95 10.28
CA GLN A 449 -13.35 -13.24 10.09
C GLN A 449 -13.44 -13.61 8.61
N ARG A 450 -13.68 -12.64 7.72
CA ARG A 450 -13.64 -12.85 6.26
C ARG A 450 -12.23 -13.19 5.78
N ILE A 451 -11.21 -12.53 6.32
CA ILE A 451 -9.79 -12.88 6.10
C ILE A 451 -9.51 -14.31 6.56
N GLU A 452 -9.92 -14.68 7.77
CA GLU A 452 -9.77 -16.06 8.26
C GLU A 452 -10.47 -17.07 7.33
N THR A 453 -11.68 -16.76 6.88
CA THR A 453 -12.47 -17.62 5.99
C THR A 453 -11.76 -17.80 4.64
N ALA A 454 -11.28 -16.72 4.03
CA ALA A 454 -10.50 -16.78 2.80
C ALA A 454 -9.20 -17.59 3.02
N ALA A 455 -8.54 -17.39 4.16
CA ALA A 455 -7.31 -18.12 4.51
C ALA A 455 -7.57 -19.62 4.68
N GLN A 456 -8.72 -20.06 5.20
CA GLN A 456 -9.02 -21.49 5.34
C GLN A 456 -8.97 -22.24 3.99
N THR A 457 -9.27 -21.57 2.89
CA THR A 457 -9.20 -22.14 1.53
C THR A 457 -7.83 -21.91 0.90
N ALA A 458 -7.27 -20.71 1.02
CA ALA A 458 -6.02 -20.34 0.35
C ALA A 458 -4.74 -20.82 1.08
N SER A 459 -4.77 -20.88 2.41
CA SER A 459 -3.65 -21.20 3.28
C SER A 459 -4.17 -21.95 4.53
N PRO A 460 -4.58 -23.23 4.43
CA PRO A 460 -5.21 -23.92 5.55
C PRO A 460 -4.33 -24.01 6.81
N GLN A 461 -3.01 -24.14 6.65
CA GLN A 461 -2.07 -24.16 7.77
C GLN A 461 -1.88 -22.76 8.37
N GLY A 462 -1.70 -21.73 7.54
CA GLY A 462 -1.62 -20.34 8.00
C GLY A 462 -2.93 -19.89 8.69
N ALA A 463 -4.08 -20.34 8.20
CA ALA A 463 -5.39 -20.05 8.77
C ALA A 463 -5.54 -20.57 10.21
N LYS A 464 -4.94 -21.71 10.56
CA LYS A 464 -4.96 -22.24 11.94
C LYS A 464 -4.27 -21.28 12.91
N GLN A 465 -3.11 -20.78 12.52
CA GLN A 465 -2.32 -19.83 13.33
C GLN A 465 -2.97 -18.44 13.35
N LEU A 466 -3.47 -17.97 12.21
CA LEU A 466 -4.26 -16.74 12.12
C LEU A 466 -5.48 -16.79 13.06
N GLY A 467 -6.20 -17.92 13.09
CA GLY A 467 -7.34 -18.12 14.00
C GLY A 467 -6.95 -18.09 15.49
N GLN A 468 -5.73 -18.50 15.85
CA GLN A 468 -5.19 -18.30 17.21
C GLN A 468 -5.03 -16.82 17.53
N PHE A 469 -4.39 -16.05 16.64
CA PHE A 469 -4.24 -14.61 16.82
C PHE A 469 -5.58 -13.88 16.85
N ARG A 470 -6.59 -14.32 16.08
CA ARG A 470 -7.93 -13.74 16.15
C ARG A 470 -8.59 -13.94 17.52
N ARG A 471 -8.38 -15.11 18.14
CA ARG A 471 -8.86 -15.36 19.52
C ARG A 471 -8.15 -14.46 20.53
N SER A 472 -6.83 -14.31 20.43
CA SER A 472 -6.07 -13.35 21.26
C SER A 472 -6.58 -11.92 21.08
N HIS A 473 -6.85 -11.51 19.84
CA HIS A 473 -7.43 -10.20 19.52
C HIS A 473 -8.78 -9.99 20.20
N ALA A 474 -9.68 -10.98 20.10
CA ALA A 474 -10.99 -10.92 20.74
C ALA A 474 -10.89 -10.84 22.27
N GLN A 475 -9.99 -11.63 22.88
CA GLN A 475 -9.76 -11.63 24.33
C GLN A 475 -9.28 -10.26 24.83
N VAL A 476 -8.35 -9.62 24.13
CA VAL A 476 -7.87 -8.28 24.50
C VAL A 476 -8.97 -7.25 24.33
N LEU A 477 -9.73 -7.27 23.22
CA LEU A 477 -10.87 -6.38 23.03
C LEU A 477 -11.93 -6.53 24.12
N GLU A 478 -12.21 -7.76 24.55
CA GLU A 478 -13.14 -8.04 25.64
C GLU A 478 -12.64 -7.42 26.95
N GLY A 479 -11.36 -7.57 27.27
CA GLY A 479 -10.76 -6.91 28.44
C GLY A 479 -10.86 -5.38 28.39
N LEU A 480 -10.64 -4.78 27.22
CA LEU A 480 -10.80 -3.33 27.03
C LEU A 480 -12.24 -2.86 27.26
N ARG A 481 -13.23 -3.64 26.80
CA ARG A 481 -14.66 -3.32 26.98
C ARG A 481 -15.10 -3.39 28.44
N HIS A 482 -14.59 -4.36 29.19
CA HIS A 482 -14.99 -4.56 30.59
C HIS A 482 -14.35 -3.53 31.55
N ASN A 483 -13.15 -3.05 31.23
CA ASN A 483 -12.36 -2.22 32.15
C ASN A 483 -12.47 -0.71 31.88
N GLN A 484 -13.16 -0.28 30.81
CA GLN A 484 -13.24 1.12 30.40
C GLN A 484 -14.71 1.50 30.07
N PRO A 485 -15.34 2.46 30.81
CA PRO A 485 -16.71 2.92 30.55
C PRO A 485 -16.93 3.39 29.09
N ASP A 486 -15.89 3.98 28.50
CA ASP A 486 -15.91 4.49 27.13
C ASP A 486 -15.78 3.38 26.07
N GLY A 487 -15.42 2.15 26.46
CA GLY A 487 -15.21 1.03 25.53
C GLY A 487 -16.47 0.57 24.81
N GLN A 488 -17.65 0.75 25.41
CA GLN A 488 -18.94 0.51 24.75
C GLN A 488 -19.36 1.67 23.84
N GLN A 489 -19.08 2.92 24.24
CA GLN A 489 -19.38 4.11 23.43
C GLN A 489 -18.45 4.25 22.21
N ALA A 490 -17.18 3.87 22.34
CA ALA A 490 -16.19 3.91 21.25
C ALA A 490 -16.57 3.03 20.05
N LEU A 491 -17.29 1.93 20.26
CA LEU A 491 -17.78 1.04 19.20
C LEU A 491 -19.14 1.47 18.64
N GLY A 492 -19.89 2.30 19.38
CA GLY A 492 -21.23 2.76 19.05
C GLY A 492 -21.31 4.20 18.53
N ALA A 493 -20.20 4.94 18.49
CA ALA A 493 -20.14 6.26 17.88
C ALA A 493 -20.37 6.12 16.36
N GLY A 494 -21.63 6.24 15.94
CA GLY A 494 -22.01 6.34 14.54
C GLY A 494 -21.31 7.55 13.94
N VAL A 495 -20.22 7.31 13.22
CA VAL A 495 -19.68 8.27 12.26
C VAL A 495 -20.61 8.21 11.06
N ASP A 496 -21.85 8.64 11.25
CA ASP A 496 -22.81 8.72 10.17
C ASP A 496 -22.40 9.93 9.31
N PHE A 497 -21.82 9.61 8.15
CA PHE A 497 -21.57 10.58 7.10
C PHE A 497 -22.91 11.01 6.51
N TYR A 498 -23.61 11.94 7.16
CA TYR A 498 -24.78 12.61 6.59
C TYR A 498 -24.33 13.63 5.55
N ALA A 499 -23.91 13.12 4.40
CA ALA A 499 -23.75 13.88 3.18
C ALA A 499 -24.83 13.43 2.21
N THR A 500 -25.62 14.36 1.72
CA THR A 500 -26.57 14.06 0.64
C THR A 500 -25.79 13.54 -0.58
N ALA A 501 -26.39 12.69 -1.39
CA ALA A 501 -25.77 12.21 -2.63
C ALA A 501 -25.28 13.37 -3.52
N GLN A 502 -25.98 14.51 -3.48
CA GLN A 502 -25.59 15.74 -4.15
C GLN A 502 -24.33 16.37 -3.54
N GLN A 503 -24.23 16.49 -2.21
CA GLN A 503 -23.00 16.95 -1.55
C GLN A 503 -21.80 16.04 -1.86
N ILE A 504 -22.01 14.71 -1.88
CA ILE A 504 -20.99 13.75 -2.28
C ILE A 504 -20.61 13.94 -3.76
N ALA A 505 -21.57 14.22 -4.64
CA ALA A 505 -21.32 14.49 -6.06
C ALA A 505 -20.61 15.82 -6.30
N ASP A 506 -20.93 16.85 -5.52
CA ASP A 506 -20.29 18.16 -5.57
C ASP A 506 -18.87 18.10 -4.97
N TRP A 507 -18.59 17.15 -4.07
CA TRP A 507 -17.23 16.83 -3.62
C TRP A 507 -16.40 16.03 -4.62
N ARG A 508 -17.02 15.51 -5.69
CA ARG A 508 -16.35 14.77 -6.78
C ARG A 508 -15.99 15.67 -7.97
N LYS A 509 -16.52 16.90 -8.03
CA LYS A 509 -16.10 17.97 -8.95
C LYS A 509 -15.03 18.79 -8.28
#